data_AF-A0A2H0YZC5-F1
#
_entry.id   AF-A0A2H0YZC5-F1
#
_cell.length_a   1.000
_cell.length_b   1.000
_cell.length_c   1.000
_cell.angle_alpha   90.00
_cell.angle_beta   90.00
_cell.angle_gamma   90.00
#
_symmetry.space_group_name_H-M   'P 1'
#
loop_
_entity.id
_entity.type
_entity.pdbx_description
1 polymer ?
#
loop_
_entity_poly.entity_id
_entity_poly.type
_entity_poly.pdbx_seq_one_letter_code
_entity_poly.pdbx_strand_id
1 'polypeptide(L)'
;MIISNLHLFTGLNELQNSVSRKTSDFPNKLCDFITTEFQLQSAILFKINANNQLIFQGKSQSARKSFLPNALYKCSVCKFHQNNFDKVLFNSDAKCEIQSTDFVIYESCVRIKTASESFLLKVSQKTPFTQGDREFLEQFGEFLIPYVSNTEGAVVQSELTLSKIVAEL
;
A
#
# COMPACT_ATOMS: atom_id res chain seq x y z
N MET A 1 12.96 -14.96 15.55
CA MET A 1 12.96 -15.40 14.14
C MET A 1 11.79 -16.32 13.82
N ILE A 2 11.62 -17.48 14.47
CA ILE A 2 10.46 -18.38 14.22
C ILE A 2 9.09 -17.70 14.49
N ILE A 3 8.97 -16.94 15.60
CA ILE A 3 7.72 -16.27 15.99
C ILE A 3 7.36 -15.11 15.03
N SER A 4 8.35 -14.35 14.56
CA SER A 4 8.13 -13.24 13.60
C SER A 4 7.63 -13.76 12.26
N ASN A 5 8.13 -14.90 11.79
CA ASN A 5 7.67 -15.52 10.56
C ASN A 5 6.24 -16.05 10.70
N LEU A 6 5.85 -16.56 11.88
CA LEU A 6 4.48 -17.01 12.12
C LEU A 6 3.47 -15.87 12.00
N HIS A 7 3.77 -14.68 12.55
CA HIS A 7 2.88 -13.51 12.45
C HIS A 7 2.68 -13.08 11.00
N LEU A 8 3.78 -12.99 10.23
CA LEU A 8 3.74 -12.68 8.80
C LEU A 8 2.88 -13.70 8.03
N PHE A 9 3.09 -15.00 8.24
CA PHE A 9 2.33 -16.05 7.55
C PHE A 9 0.84 -16.02 7.91
N THR A 10 0.50 -15.76 9.17
CA THR A 10 -0.89 -15.60 9.60
C THR A 10 -1.52 -14.39 8.91
N GLY A 11 -0.85 -13.24 8.91
CA GLY A 11 -1.35 -12.04 8.23
C GLY A 11 -1.57 -12.24 6.73
N LEU A 12 -0.62 -12.89 6.05
CA LEU A 12 -0.77 -13.22 4.63
C LEU A 12 -1.96 -14.15 4.36
N ASN A 13 -2.17 -15.16 5.20
CA ASN A 13 -3.32 -16.05 5.09
C ASN A 13 -4.65 -15.31 5.33
N GLU A 14 -4.69 -14.37 6.28
CA GLU A 14 -5.86 -13.53 6.52
C GLU A 14 -6.19 -12.61 5.34
N LEU A 15 -5.17 -12.03 4.70
CA LEU A 15 -5.34 -11.26 3.47
C LEU A 15 -5.88 -12.14 2.35
N GLN A 16 -5.31 -13.32 2.13
CA GLN A 16 -5.76 -14.25 1.10
C GLN A 16 -7.22 -14.69 1.30
N ASN A 17 -7.60 -14.98 2.55
CA ASN A 17 -8.98 -15.30 2.90
C ASN A 17 -9.93 -14.11 2.66
N SER A 18 -9.49 -12.89 2.96
CA SER A 18 -10.30 -11.67 2.76
C SER A 18 -10.52 -11.38 1.28
N VAL A 19 -9.49 -11.57 0.44
CA VAL A 19 -9.60 -11.51 -1.03
C VAL A 19 -10.58 -12.57 -1.54
N SER A 20 -10.41 -13.82 -1.09
CA SER A 20 -11.25 -14.95 -1.54
C SER A 20 -12.73 -14.76 -1.20
N ARG A 21 -13.03 -14.13 -0.06
CA ARG A 21 -14.39 -13.82 0.41
C ARG A 21 -14.91 -12.48 -0.11
N LYS A 22 -14.12 -11.72 -0.86
CA LYS A 22 -14.45 -10.37 -1.37
C LYS A 22 -14.96 -9.43 -0.28
N THR A 23 -14.31 -9.44 0.89
CA THR A 23 -14.76 -8.60 2.00
C THR A 23 -14.55 -7.12 1.66
N SER A 24 -15.56 -6.28 1.82
CA SER A 24 -15.48 -4.84 1.54
C SER A 24 -14.43 -4.11 2.37
N ASP A 25 -14.05 -4.65 3.53
CA ASP A 25 -13.03 -4.12 4.42
C ASP A 25 -11.60 -4.55 4.07
N PHE A 26 -11.41 -5.33 3.00
CA PHE A 26 -10.10 -5.82 2.59
C PHE A 26 -9.03 -4.71 2.42
N PRO A 27 -9.33 -3.55 1.79
CA PRO A 27 -8.34 -2.47 1.66
C PRO A 27 -7.83 -1.94 3.02
N ASN A 28 -8.69 -1.91 4.05
CA ASN A 28 -8.28 -1.49 5.39
C ASN A 28 -7.41 -2.55 6.05
N LYS A 29 -7.80 -3.84 5.96
CA LYS A 29 -6.98 -4.96 6.46
C LYS A 29 -5.60 -5.02 5.82
N LEU A 30 -5.51 -4.74 4.52
CA LEU A 30 -4.24 -4.63 3.82
C LEU A 30 -3.38 -3.53 4.43
N CYS A 31 -3.95 -2.35 4.65
CA CYS A 31 -3.22 -1.24 5.27
C CYS A 31 -2.80 -1.55 6.72
N ASP A 32 -3.65 -2.20 7.50
CA ASP A 32 -3.34 -2.63 8.88
C ASP A 32 -2.19 -3.64 8.90
N PHE A 33 -2.22 -4.64 8.02
CA PHE A 33 -1.13 -5.60 7.83
C PHE A 33 0.19 -4.89 7.51
N ILE A 34 0.17 -3.98 6.53
CA ILE A 34 1.35 -3.19 6.15
C ILE A 34 1.91 -2.42 7.35
N THR A 35 1.07 -1.73 8.12
CA THR A 35 1.56 -0.98 9.29
C THR A 35 2.14 -1.88 10.37
N THR A 36 1.56 -3.06 10.58
CA THR A 36 1.96 -3.97 11.64
C THR A 36 3.27 -4.67 11.30
N GLU A 37 3.38 -5.26 10.12
CA GLU A 37 4.57 -6.02 9.72
C GLU A 37 5.80 -5.12 9.56
N PHE A 38 5.61 -3.90 9.05
CA PHE A 38 6.73 -2.97 8.78
C PHE A 38 6.91 -1.90 9.86
N GLN A 39 6.16 -2.01 10.96
CA GLN A 39 6.23 -1.07 12.09
C GLN A 39 6.05 0.41 11.65
N LEU A 40 5.26 0.62 10.60
CA LEU A 40 4.94 1.95 10.07
C LEU A 40 3.88 2.62 10.95
N GLN A 41 3.88 3.94 10.96
CA GLN A 41 2.91 4.72 11.74
C GLN A 41 1.54 4.76 11.07
N SER A 42 1.48 4.79 9.74
CA SER A 42 0.21 4.69 9.03
C SER A 42 0.41 4.21 7.59
N ALA A 43 -0.67 3.68 7.01
CA ALA A 43 -0.75 3.35 5.60
C ALA A 43 -2.12 3.79 5.05
N ILE A 44 -2.13 4.37 3.85
CA ILE A 44 -3.34 4.75 3.14
C ILE A 44 -3.20 4.35 1.68
N LEU A 45 -4.18 3.62 1.17
CA LEU A 45 -4.22 3.17 -0.21
C LEU A 45 -5.19 4.02 -1.03
N PHE A 46 -4.70 4.50 -2.18
CA PHE A 46 -5.49 5.19 -3.18
C PHE A 46 -5.40 4.47 -4.52
N LYS A 47 -6.49 4.50 -5.30
CA LYS A 47 -6.48 4.22 -6.74
C LYS A 47 -6.28 5.55 -7.48
N ILE A 48 -5.42 5.56 -8.48
CA ILE A 48 -5.14 6.72 -9.32
C ILE A 48 -6.06 6.66 -10.54
N ASN A 49 -6.89 7.68 -10.72
CA ASN A 49 -7.78 7.77 -11.90
C ASN A 49 -7.06 8.40 -13.11
N ALA A 50 -7.74 8.43 -14.26
CA ALA A 50 -7.20 8.98 -15.51
C ALA A 50 -6.81 10.48 -15.42
N ASN A 51 -7.42 11.23 -14.50
CA ASN A 51 -7.12 12.64 -14.24
C ASN A 51 -6.04 12.82 -13.16
N ASN A 52 -5.31 11.75 -12.81
CA ASN A 52 -4.33 11.70 -11.72
C ASN A 52 -4.87 12.10 -10.34
N GLN A 53 -6.18 11.94 -10.12
CA GLN A 53 -6.79 12.10 -8.82
C GLN A 53 -6.71 10.80 -8.04
N LEU A 54 -6.58 10.93 -6.73
CA LEU A 54 -6.43 9.80 -5.82
C LEU A 54 -7.81 9.47 -5.23
N ILE A 55 -8.37 8.35 -5.64
CA ILE A 55 -9.61 7.80 -5.11
C ILE A 55 -9.25 6.95 -3.89
N PHE A 56 -9.76 7.32 -2.72
CA PHE A 56 -9.54 6.55 -1.50
C PHE A 56 -10.03 5.10 -1.61
N GLN A 57 -9.19 4.15 -1.21
CA GLN A 57 -9.53 2.71 -1.18
C GLN A 57 -9.59 2.17 0.24
N GLY A 58 -8.61 2.51 1.09
CA GLY A 58 -8.55 2.03 2.46
C GLY A 58 -7.43 2.70 3.25
N LYS A 59 -7.44 2.49 4.56
CA LYS A 59 -6.43 3.01 5.47
C LYS A 59 -6.21 2.13 6.69
N SER A 60 -5.04 2.25 7.31
CA SER A 60 -4.79 1.65 8.60
C SER A 60 -5.61 2.33 9.70
N GLN A 61 -5.82 1.63 10.81
CA GLN A 61 -6.51 2.18 11.99
C GLN A 61 -5.82 3.41 12.54
N SER A 62 -4.48 3.44 12.47
CA SER A 62 -3.63 4.55 12.93
C SER A 62 -3.64 5.77 12.00
N ALA A 63 -4.13 5.63 10.76
CA ALA A 63 -4.24 6.74 9.83
C ALA A 63 -5.37 7.71 10.23
N ARG A 64 -5.19 8.99 9.89
CA ARG A 64 -6.12 10.08 10.18
C ARG A 64 -7.56 9.74 9.79
N LYS A 65 -8.52 10.11 10.64
CA LYS A 65 -9.95 9.79 10.43
C LYS A 65 -10.61 10.57 9.29
N SER A 66 -10.00 11.66 8.83
CA SER A 66 -10.54 12.53 7.77
C SER A 66 -10.49 11.92 6.37
N PHE A 67 -9.93 10.72 6.21
CA PHE A 67 -9.98 9.99 4.96
C PHE A 67 -11.33 9.28 4.81
N LEU A 68 -12.12 9.72 3.84
CA LEU A 68 -13.50 9.29 3.66
C LEU A 68 -13.67 8.42 2.41
N PRO A 69 -14.55 7.41 2.44
CA PRO A 69 -14.96 6.67 1.24
C PRO A 69 -15.42 7.61 0.12
N ASN A 70 -15.03 7.29 -1.12
CA ASN A 70 -15.37 8.05 -2.33
C ASN A 70 -14.83 9.50 -2.42
N ALA A 71 -14.06 9.96 -1.44
CA ALA A 71 -13.39 11.26 -1.52
C ALA A 71 -12.23 11.22 -2.51
N LEU A 72 -12.03 12.35 -3.21
CA LEU A 72 -10.94 12.55 -4.16
C LEU A 72 -9.86 13.41 -3.51
N TYR A 73 -8.63 12.93 -3.56
CA TYR A 73 -7.45 13.62 -3.04
C TYR A 73 -6.53 14.00 -4.20
N LYS A 74 -5.73 15.03 -3.99
CA LYS A 74 -4.72 15.50 -4.93
C LYS A 74 -3.47 15.90 -4.14
N CYS A 75 -2.32 15.81 -4.80
CA CYS A 75 -1.07 16.35 -4.30
C CYS A 75 -0.34 17.00 -5.47
N SER A 76 -0.18 18.32 -5.42
CA SER A 76 0.44 19.10 -6.50
C SER A 76 1.93 18.80 -6.72
N VAL A 77 2.64 18.31 -5.69
CA VAL A 77 4.08 18.01 -5.73
C VAL A 77 4.42 16.54 -5.99
N CYS A 78 3.41 15.68 -6.06
CA CYS A 78 3.63 14.26 -6.31
C CYS A 78 4.18 14.04 -7.73
N LYS A 79 5.43 13.60 -7.85
CA LYS A 79 6.09 13.32 -9.14
C LYS A 79 5.56 12.07 -9.87
N PHE A 80 4.46 11.51 -9.39
CA PHE A 80 3.78 10.34 -9.95
C PHE A 80 3.04 10.63 -11.26
N HIS A 81 3.17 11.83 -11.84
CA HIS A 81 2.56 12.19 -13.12
C HIS A 81 3.46 11.86 -14.32
N GLN A 82 4.70 11.42 -14.12
CA GLN A 82 5.55 10.99 -15.22
C GLN A 82 5.08 9.61 -15.70
N ASN A 83 4.82 9.49 -17.01
CA ASN A 83 4.13 8.34 -17.61
C ASN A 83 5.03 7.13 -17.90
N ASN A 84 6.35 7.28 -17.81
CA ASN A 84 7.32 6.21 -18.08
C ASN A 84 7.97 5.71 -16.81
N PHE A 85 7.25 4.87 -16.07
CA PHE A 85 7.87 3.99 -15.07
C PHE A 85 7.43 2.56 -15.38
N ASP A 86 8.41 1.67 -15.53
CA ASP A 86 8.20 0.24 -15.72
C ASP A 86 7.99 -0.51 -14.39
N LYS A 87 8.20 0.18 -13.26
CA LYS A 87 8.24 -0.41 -11.92
C LYS A 87 7.49 0.42 -10.86
N VAL A 88 7.38 -0.17 -9.68
CA VAL A 88 7.01 0.51 -8.44
C VAL A 88 7.94 1.71 -8.21
N LEU A 89 7.38 2.85 -7.81
CA LEU A 89 8.14 4.08 -7.62
C LEU A 89 7.95 4.65 -6.21
N PHE A 90 9.05 4.81 -5.49
CA PHE A 90 9.06 5.57 -4.25
C PHE A 90 9.25 7.07 -4.51
N ASN A 91 8.51 7.91 -3.79
CA ASN A 91 8.75 9.35 -3.70
C ASN A 91 8.40 9.87 -2.30
N SER A 92 9.27 10.70 -1.75
CA SER A 92 9.01 11.48 -0.54
C SER A 92 9.21 12.95 -0.86
N ASP A 93 8.20 13.77 -0.55
CA ASP A 93 8.27 15.22 -0.68
C ASP A 93 7.58 15.86 0.53
N ALA A 94 8.32 16.68 1.27
CA ALA A 94 7.82 17.34 2.47
C ALA A 94 6.67 18.32 2.20
N LYS A 95 6.47 18.75 0.94
CA LYS A 95 5.37 19.62 0.52
C LYS A 95 4.11 18.84 0.12
N CYS A 96 4.07 17.52 0.33
CA CYS A 96 2.89 16.71 0.03
C CYS A 96 1.68 17.21 0.85
N GLU A 97 0.62 17.63 0.15
CA GLU A 97 -0.61 18.19 0.76
C GLU A 97 -1.44 17.12 1.49
N ILE A 98 -1.21 15.85 1.15
CA ILE A 98 -1.89 14.72 1.77
C ILE A 98 -1.10 14.36 3.02
N GLN A 99 -1.70 14.52 4.18
CA GLN A 99 -1.11 14.15 5.47
C GLN A 99 -1.85 12.93 6.01
N SER A 100 -1.11 11.84 6.23
CA SER A 100 -1.65 10.54 6.66
C SER A 100 -1.92 10.48 8.16
N THR A 101 -1.28 11.34 8.95
CA THR A 101 -1.44 11.43 10.41
C THR A 101 -1.62 12.87 10.89
N ASP A 102 -2.06 13.03 12.14
CA ASP A 102 -2.20 14.35 12.79
C ASP A 102 -0.88 14.88 13.39
N PHE A 103 0.18 14.07 13.44
CA PHE A 103 1.48 14.45 14.02
C PHE A 103 2.56 14.64 12.96
N VAL A 104 3.62 15.40 13.30
CA VAL A 104 4.78 15.58 12.42
C VAL A 104 5.59 14.29 12.39
N ILE A 105 5.55 13.61 11.25
CA ILE A 105 6.31 12.39 10.96
C ILE A 105 6.81 12.42 9.52
N TYR A 106 7.68 11.47 9.17
CA TYR A 106 8.20 11.37 7.82
C TYR A 106 7.21 10.56 6.98
N GLU A 107 6.81 11.14 5.86
CA GLU A 107 5.84 10.53 4.96
C GLU A 107 6.45 10.29 3.59
N SER A 108 6.01 9.20 2.98
CA SER A 108 6.39 8.85 1.62
C SER A 108 5.22 8.20 0.92
N CYS A 109 5.33 8.09 -0.39
CA CYS A 109 4.36 7.45 -1.24
C CYS A 109 5.07 6.44 -2.13
N VAL A 110 4.43 5.29 -2.30
CA VAL A 110 4.85 4.20 -3.18
C VAL A 110 3.77 4.06 -4.25
N ARG A 111 4.12 4.35 -5.50
CA ARG A 111 3.23 4.13 -6.64
C ARG A 111 3.37 2.69 -7.10
N ILE A 112 2.25 2.00 -7.18
CA ILE A 112 2.17 0.60 -7.61
C ILE A 112 1.38 0.57 -8.91
N LYS A 113 1.98 0.06 -9.99
CA LYS A 113 1.31 -0.09 -11.28
C LYS A 113 0.92 -1.56 -11.46
N THR A 114 -0.35 -1.81 -11.76
CA THR A 114 -0.86 -3.13 -12.12
C THR A 114 -1.03 -3.20 -13.64
N ALA A 115 -1.48 -4.34 -14.17
CA ALA A 115 -1.70 -4.49 -15.61
C ALA A 115 -2.76 -3.51 -16.16
N SER A 116 -3.76 -3.16 -15.35
CA SER A 116 -4.89 -2.31 -15.77
C SER A 116 -4.94 -0.96 -15.05
N GLU A 117 -4.31 -0.83 -13.89
CA GLU A 117 -4.56 0.27 -12.97
C GLU A 117 -3.29 0.80 -12.31
N SER A 118 -3.41 1.91 -11.60
CA SER A 118 -2.35 2.48 -10.79
C SER A 118 -2.87 2.80 -9.41
N PHE A 119 -2.06 2.49 -8.41
CA PHE A 119 -2.33 2.73 -7.01
C PHE A 119 -1.23 3.59 -6.40
N LEU A 120 -1.59 4.25 -5.31
CA LEU A 120 -0.66 4.99 -4.47
C LEU A 120 -0.82 4.51 -3.03
N LEU A 121 0.23 3.91 -2.48
CA LEU A 121 0.33 3.59 -1.07
C LEU A 121 1.09 4.72 -0.38
N LYS A 122 0.39 5.53 0.41
CA LYS A 122 1.03 6.52 1.27
C LYS A 122 1.35 5.88 2.61
N VAL A 123 2.60 6.00 3.05
CA VAL A 123 3.06 5.45 4.33
C VAL A 123 3.78 6.52 5.15
N SER A 124 3.89 6.26 6.44
CA SER A 124 4.60 7.16 7.33
C SER A 124 5.36 6.42 8.43
N GLN A 125 6.45 7.02 8.91
CA GLN A 125 7.28 6.46 9.97
C GLN A 125 7.90 7.56 10.84
N LYS A 126 8.39 7.20 12.03
CA LYS A 126 8.90 8.17 13.03
C LYS A 126 10.25 8.80 12.65
N THR A 127 11.03 8.14 11.80
CA THR A 127 12.37 8.54 11.37
C THR A 127 12.41 8.84 9.87
N PRO A 128 13.36 9.65 9.38
CA PRO A 128 13.52 9.84 7.94
C PRO A 128 13.67 8.50 7.22
N PHE A 129 13.07 8.37 6.03
CA PHE A 129 13.26 7.19 5.17
C PHE A 129 14.73 7.13 4.71
N THR A 130 15.38 6.02 5.02
CA THR A 130 16.73 5.71 4.54
C THR A 130 16.66 5.19 3.10
N GLN A 131 17.83 5.07 2.45
CA GLN A 131 17.92 4.42 1.14
C GLN A 131 17.49 2.94 1.21
N GLY A 132 17.81 2.25 2.31
CA GLY A 132 17.36 0.87 2.54
C GLY A 132 15.84 0.76 2.66
N ASP A 133 15.21 1.69 3.38
CA ASP A 133 13.74 1.73 3.49
C ASP A 133 13.08 1.93 2.13
N ARG A 134 13.69 2.79 1.28
CA ARG A 134 13.22 3.03 -0.08
C ARG A 134 13.27 1.76 -0.92
N GLU A 135 14.43 1.11 -0.99
CA GLU A 135 14.62 -0.12 -1.78
C GLU A 135 13.68 -1.22 -1.30
N PHE A 136 13.53 -1.34 0.01
CA PHE A 136 12.58 -2.25 0.64
C PHE A 136 11.14 -1.95 0.23
N LEU A 137 10.69 -0.70 0.32
CA LEU A 137 9.32 -0.30 -0.04
C LEU A 137 9.03 -0.45 -1.53
N GLU A 138 10.04 -0.29 -2.39
CA GLU A 138 9.91 -0.56 -3.83
C GLU A 138 9.70 -2.06 -4.09
N GLN A 139 10.52 -2.94 -3.51
CA GLN A 139 10.35 -4.41 -3.61
C GLN A 139 9.03 -4.88 -2.99
N PHE A 140 8.68 -4.33 -1.83
CA PHE A 140 7.44 -4.68 -1.17
C PHE A 140 6.21 -4.19 -1.96
N GLY A 141 6.30 -3.03 -2.61
CA GLY A 141 5.27 -2.59 -3.54
C GLY A 141 5.05 -3.57 -4.70
N GLU A 142 6.10 -4.26 -5.17
CA GLU A 142 5.98 -5.30 -6.21
C GLU A 142 5.23 -6.51 -5.66
N PHE A 143 5.57 -6.94 -4.45
CA PHE A 143 4.84 -7.99 -3.72
C PHE A 143 3.35 -7.65 -3.51
N LEU A 144 3.01 -6.38 -3.34
CA LEU A 144 1.65 -5.92 -3.12
C LEU A 144 0.77 -5.89 -4.37
N ILE A 145 1.33 -5.94 -5.59
CA ILE A 145 0.59 -5.88 -6.86
C ILE A 145 -0.66 -6.78 -6.88
N PRO A 146 -0.57 -8.08 -6.56
CA PRO A 146 -1.76 -8.93 -6.57
C PRO A 146 -2.80 -8.53 -5.53
N TYR A 147 -2.40 -8.04 -4.36
CA TYR A 147 -3.34 -7.63 -3.32
C TYR A 147 -4.07 -6.34 -3.71
N VAL A 148 -3.35 -5.31 -4.17
CA VAL A 148 -3.97 -4.02 -4.54
C VAL A 148 -4.89 -4.16 -5.76
N SER A 149 -4.61 -5.08 -6.67
CA SER A 149 -5.48 -5.37 -7.82
C SER A 149 -6.86 -5.92 -7.43
N ASN A 150 -7.02 -6.42 -6.19
CA ASN A 150 -8.26 -7.02 -5.70
C ASN A 150 -9.10 -6.10 -4.81
N THR A 151 -8.72 -4.83 -4.65
CA THR A 151 -9.49 -3.88 -3.82
C THR A 151 -10.88 -3.57 -4.37
N GLU A 152 -11.14 -3.86 -5.65
CA GLU A 152 -12.45 -3.72 -6.30
C GLU A 152 -13.26 -5.03 -6.36
N GLY A 153 -12.80 -6.10 -5.69
CA GLY A 153 -13.51 -7.40 -5.66
C GLY A 153 -13.37 -8.21 -6.95
N ALA A 154 -12.34 -7.93 -7.75
CA ALA A 154 -11.93 -8.75 -8.88
C ALA A 154 -11.61 -10.20 -8.43
N VAL A 155 -11.81 -11.16 -9.33
CA VAL A 155 -11.56 -12.59 -9.06
C VAL A 155 -10.06 -12.85 -9.23
N VAL A 156 -9.42 -13.37 -8.19
CA VAL A 156 -8.09 -13.98 -8.32
C VAL A 156 -8.20 -15.25 -9.16
N GLN A 157 -7.53 -15.28 -10.31
CA GLN A 157 -7.15 -16.53 -11.00
C GLN A 157 -5.68 -16.92 -10.77
N SER A 158 -4.94 -16.23 -9.90
CA SER A 158 -3.59 -16.65 -9.54
C SER A 158 -3.58 -17.35 -8.18
N GLU A 159 -3.23 -18.64 -8.19
CA GLU A 159 -2.68 -19.32 -7.01
C GLU A 159 -1.48 -18.51 -6.47
N LEU A 160 -1.75 -17.51 -5.62
CA LEU A 160 -0.79 -16.98 -4.65
C LEU A 160 -0.81 -17.91 -3.45
N THR A 161 -0.39 -19.14 -3.70
CA THR A 161 -0.07 -20.05 -2.62
C THR A 161 1.26 -19.60 -2.04
N LEU A 162 1.34 -19.55 -0.72
CA LEU A 162 2.57 -19.31 0.04
C LEU A 162 3.76 -20.16 -0.48
N SER A 163 3.47 -21.31 -1.09
CA SER A 163 4.45 -22.18 -1.74
C SER A 163 5.22 -21.52 -2.90
N LYS A 164 4.65 -20.55 -3.63
CA LYS A 164 5.39 -19.82 -4.68
C LYS A 164 6.31 -18.75 -4.09
N ILE A 165 5.86 -18.06 -3.04
CA ILE A 165 6.65 -17.04 -2.33
C ILE A 165 7.86 -17.66 -1.63
N VAL A 166 7.69 -18.86 -1.06
CA VAL A 166 8.77 -19.61 -0.38
C VAL A 166 9.75 -20.26 -1.36
N ALA A 167 9.35 -20.52 -2.62
CA ALA A 167 10.22 -21.14 -3.62
C ALA A 167 11.21 -20.16 -4.28
N GLU A 168 11.02 -18.85 -4.09
CA GLU A 168 11.87 -17.78 -4.65
C GLU A 168 12.79 -17.13 -3.58
N LEU A 169 12.75 -17.62 -2.33
CA LEU A 169 13.66 -17.29 -1.23
C LEU A 169 14.76 -18.36 -1.10
#